data_AF-A0A955HQY0-F1
#
_entry.id   AF-A0A955HQY0-F1
#
_cell.length_a   1.000
_cell.length_b   1.000
_cell.length_c   1.000
_cell.angle_alpha   90.00
_cell.angle_beta   90.00
_cell.angle_gamma   90.00
#
_symmetry.space_group_name_H-M   'P 1'
#
loop_
_entity.id
_entity.type
_entity.pdbx_description
1 polymer ?
#
loop_
_entity_poly.entity_id
_entity_poly.type
_entity_poly.pdbx_seq_one_letter_code
_entity_poly.pdbx_strand_id
1 'polypeptide(L)'
;MALFGIVVEKIMKHLRVIGSLSAVAFGISLVAMSLVSVSQVQSQGLEYTEKEMYFQHEFLPDHALYPALMARDRVLLELAQPDDRISIRVELAGKRMRSAEMLLEKGKTELALSTATKAQKYLLTAVLEAQNLSVDETVLIALKAALQAQTEQLERLQTHFEGAEHDVLQQLLLQSQAAL
;
A
#
# COMPACT_ATOMS: atom_id res chain seq x y z
N MET A 1 15.80 6.36 58.80
CA MET A 1 16.71 6.11 57.67
C MET A 1 16.13 5.24 56.55
N ALA A 2 15.22 4.29 56.82
CA ALA A 2 14.68 3.37 55.80
C ALA A 2 13.76 4.01 54.74
N LEU A 3 13.01 5.08 55.07
CA LEU A 3 12.09 5.72 54.10
C LEU A 3 12.80 6.46 52.96
N PHE A 4 14.00 7.00 53.21
CA PHE A 4 14.74 7.78 52.20
C PHE A 4 15.29 6.88 51.09
N GLY A 5 15.71 5.66 51.42
CA GLY A 5 16.21 4.69 50.43
C GLY A 5 15.15 4.23 49.42
N ILE A 6 13.91 4.01 49.88
CA ILE A 6 12.80 3.54 49.02
C ILE A 6 12.39 4.62 48.00
N VAL A 7 12.40 5.89 48.42
CA VAL A 7 12.07 7.02 47.54
C VAL A 7 13.14 7.21 46.46
N VAL A 8 14.42 7.12 46.83
CA VAL A 8 15.55 7.26 45.88
C VAL A 8 15.57 6.11 44.87
N GLU A 9 15.29 4.87 45.29
CA GLU A 9 15.22 3.72 44.38
C GLU A 9 14.07 3.84 43.37
N LYS A 10 12.91 4.35 43.81
CA LYS A 10 11.76 4.59 42.94
C LYS A 10 12.05 5.68 41.90
N ILE A 11 12.70 6.78 42.31
CA ILE A 11 13.08 7.88 41.42
C ILE A 11 14.10 7.42 40.37
N MET A 12 15.11 6.63 40.75
CA MET A 12 16.12 6.11 39.81
C MET A 12 15.53 5.14 38.78
N LYS A 13 14.53 4.33 39.15
CA LYS A 13 13.82 3.44 38.20
C LYS A 13 13.04 4.25 37.16
N HIS A 14 12.32 5.29 37.57
CA HIS A 14 11.61 6.16 36.63
C HIS A 14 12.57 6.91 35.70
N LEU A 15 13.71 7.39 36.19
CA LEU A 15 14.71 8.10 35.38
C LEU A 15 15.34 7.19 34.31
N ARG A 16 15.57 5.91 34.63
CA ARG A 16 16.04 4.90 33.66
C ARG A 16 15.00 4.59 32.58
N VAL A 17 13.74 4.47 32.95
CA VAL A 17 12.64 4.22 31.99
C VAL A 17 12.46 5.41 31.04
N ILE A 18 12.51 6.63 31.56
CA ILE A 18 12.42 7.86 30.75
C ILE A 18 13.61 7.95 29.78
N GLY A 19 14.83 7.67 30.25
CA GLY A 19 16.03 7.65 29.41
C GLY A 19 15.97 6.62 28.28
N SER A 20 15.48 5.40 28.56
CA SER A 20 15.30 4.37 27.53
C SER A 20 14.23 4.75 26.50
N LEU A 21 13.14 5.41 26.94
CA LEU A 21 12.06 5.82 26.06
C LEU A 21 12.51 6.94 25.11
N SER A 22 13.33 7.89 25.61
CA SER A 22 13.90 8.94 24.77
C SER A 22 14.88 8.41 23.71
N ALA A 23 15.67 7.38 24.04
CA ALA A 23 16.60 6.78 23.10
C ALA A 23 15.87 6.05 21.94
N VAL A 24 14.78 5.36 22.25
CA VAL A 24 13.93 4.71 21.23
C VAL A 24 13.26 5.76 20.34
N ALA A 25 12.70 6.82 20.92
CA ALA A 25 12.09 7.90 20.15
C ALA A 25 13.09 8.60 19.22
N PHE A 26 14.31 8.85 19.71
CA PHE A 26 15.39 9.43 18.91
C PHE A 26 15.83 8.51 17.77
N GLY A 27 15.96 7.20 18.03
CA GLY A 27 16.24 6.20 17.00
C GLY A 27 15.18 6.16 15.90
N ILE A 28 13.90 6.17 16.28
CA ILE A 28 12.77 6.21 15.33
C ILE A 28 12.81 7.52 14.51
N SER A 29 13.11 8.65 15.15
CA SER A 29 13.19 9.96 14.49
C SER A 29 14.36 10.04 13.49
N LEU A 30 15.52 9.50 13.84
CA LEU A 30 16.67 9.41 12.93
C LEU A 30 16.37 8.56 11.70
N VAL A 31 15.71 7.42 11.88
CA VAL A 31 15.29 6.55 10.77
C VAL A 31 14.28 7.29 9.87
N ALA A 32 13.31 7.98 10.47
CA ALA A 32 12.32 8.76 9.72
C ALA A 32 12.97 9.89 8.91
N MET A 33 13.90 10.65 9.50
CA MET A 33 14.63 11.71 8.81
C MET A 33 15.48 11.17 7.65
N SER A 34 16.13 10.02 7.83
CA SER A 34 16.89 9.36 6.76
C SER A 34 15.99 8.96 5.59
N LEU A 35 14.79 8.46 5.86
CA LEU A 35 13.81 8.08 4.82
C LEU A 35 13.29 9.30 4.05
N VAL A 36 12.99 10.40 4.75
CA VAL A 36 12.52 11.64 4.10
C VAL A 36 13.60 12.23 3.19
N SER A 37 14.88 12.22 3.61
CA SER A 37 16.00 12.69 2.79
C SER A 37 16.16 11.91 1.49
N VAL A 38 15.88 10.60 1.49
CA VAL A 38 15.91 9.78 0.28
C VAL A 38 14.73 10.12 -0.65
N SER A 39 13.55 10.42 -0.08
CA SER A 39 12.35 10.71 -0.87
C SER A 39 12.40 12.04 -1.65
N GLN A 40 13.11 13.05 -1.14
CA GLN A 40 13.20 14.37 -1.79
C GLN A 40 14.06 14.39 -3.07
N VAL A 41 14.81 13.33 -3.36
CA VAL A 41 15.64 13.25 -4.58
C VAL A 41 14.81 12.83 -5.82
N GLN A 42 13.60 12.28 -5.63
CA GLN A 42 12.79 11.71 -6.72
C GLN A 42 11.64 12.60 -7.22
N SER A 43 11.52 13.85 -6.75
CA SER A 43 10.39 14.74 -7.11
C SER A 43 10.68 15.73 -8.24
N GLN A 44 11.68 15.49 -9.08
CA GLN A 44 11.87 16.25 -10.32
C GLN A 44 11.53 15.38 -11.52
N GLY A 45 10.37 15.66 -12.13
CA GLY A 45 10.02 15.20 -13.48
C GLY A 45 8.71 14.42 -13.56
N LEU A 46 7.58 15.14 -13.67
CA LEU A 46 6.36 14.62 -14.27
C LEU A 46 6.57 14.59 -15.79
N GLU A 47 6.84 13.41 -16.35
CA GLU A 47 6.58 13.13 -17.75
C GLU A 47 5.78 11.83 -17.81
N TYR A 48 4.47 11.98 -18.03
CA TYR A 48 3.61 10.91 -18.51
C TYR A 48 4.11 10.50 -19.90
N THR A 49 5.05 9.58 -19.94
CA THR A 49 5.35 8.81 -21.14
C THR A 49 5.21 7.35 -20.78
N GLU A 50 4.15 6.77 -21.32
CA GLU A 50 4.03 5.36 -21.63
C GLU A 50 5.35 4.85 -22.24
N LYS A 51 6.20 4.31 -21.37
CA LYS A 51 7.36 3.54 -21.77
C LYS A 51 7.54 2.45 -20.74
N GLU A 52 7.44 1.22 -21.22
CA GLU A 52 7.92 0.03 -20.54
C GLU A 52 9.26 0.30 -19.86
N MET A 53 9.23 0.56 -18.56
CA MET A 53 10.41 0.62 -17.72
C MET A 53 10.53 -0.73 -17.03
N TYR A 54 11.08 -1.67 -17.80
CA TYR A 54 11.68 -2.90 -17.31
C TYR A 54 12.55 -2.58 -16.08
N PHE A 55 12.17 -3.12 -14.92
CA PHE A 55 12.94 -3.11 -13.67
C PHE A 55 13.16 -1.75 -12.99
N GLN A 56 12.09 -1.10 -12.54
CA GLN A 56 12.20 -0.55 -11.19
C GLN A 56 12.20 -1.73 -10.23
N HIS A 57 13.14 -1.78 -9.29
CA HIS A 57 13.08 -2.70 -8.15
C HIS A 57 11.83 -2.33 -7.31
N GLU A 58 10.64 -2.67 -7.80
CA GLU A 58 9.42 -2.65 -7.01
C GLU A 58 9.61 -3.69 -5.92
N PHE A 59 9.77 -3.21 -4.68
CA PHE A 59 9.91 -4.06 -3.51
C PHE A 59 8.68 -4.95 -3.43
N LEU A 60 8.89 -6.21 -3.76
CA LEU A 60 7.82 -7.19 -3.77
C LEU A 60 7.35 -7.51 -2.35
N PRO A 61 6.12 -8.02 -2.21
CA PRO A 61 5.57 -8.48 -0.94
C PRO A 61 6.38 -9.55 -0.21
N ASP A 62 7.40 -10.10 -0.83
CA ASP A 62 8.29 -11.11 -0.28
C ASP A 62 9.55 -10.54 0.40
N HIS A 63 9.76 -9.22 0.36
CA HIS A 63 10.92 -8.57 0.96
C HIS A 63 10.67 -8.17 2.42
N ALA A 64 11.70 -8.26 3.28
CA ALA A 64 11.61 -7.97 4.72
C ALA A 64 11.14 -6.52 5.04
N LEU A 65 11.42 -5.57 4.15
CA LEU A 65 11.00 -4.17 4.30
C LEU A 65 9.59 -3.88 3.76
N TYR A 66 8.94 -4.84 3.10
CA TYR A 66 7.61 -4.65 2.52
C TYR A 66 6.54 -4.23 3.54
N PRO A 67 6.50 -4.76 4.79
CA PRO A 67 5.58 -4.28 5.80
C PRO A 67 5.72 -2.78 6.10
N ALA A 68 6.95 -2.23 6.04
CA ALA A 68 7.16 -0.80 6.24
C ALA A 68 6.58 0.04 5.08
N LEU A 69 6.68 -0.46 3.85
CA LEU A 69 6.03 0.17 2.69
C LEU A 69 4.50 0.12 2.81
N MET A 70 3.94 -1.00 3.26
CA MET A 70 2.49 -1.10 3.53
C MET A 70 2.04 -0.16 4.64
N ALA A 71 2.84 0.02 5.69
CA ALA A 71 2.56 0.99 6.75
C ALA A 71 2.56 2.42 6.20
N ARG A 72 3.54 2.78 5.37
CA ARG A 72 3.56 4.08 4.67
C ARG A 72 2.31 4.27 3.81
N ASP A 73 1.97 3.31 2.95
CA ASP A 73 0.79 3.38 2.08
C ASP A 73 -0.49 3.63 2.88
N ARG A 74 -0.62 2.96 4.03
CA ARG A 74 -1.76 3.15 4.92
C ARG A 74 -1.80 4.55 5.52
N VAL A 75 -0.67 5.05 6.01
CA VAL A 75 -0.57 6.43 6.54
C VAL A 75 -0.90 7.45 5.44
N LEU A 76 -0.43 7.23 4.22
CA LEU A 76 -0.76 8.09 3.08
C LEU A 76 -2.28 8.11 2.81
N LEU A 77 -2.93 6.95 2.77
CA LEU A 77 -4.38 6.86 2.55
C LEU A 77 -5.20 7.46 3.71
N GLU A 78 -4.73 7.33 4.95
CA GLU A 78 -5.41 7.87 6.13
C GLU A 78 -5.29 9.40 6.24
N LEU A 79 -4.17 9.98 5.77
CA LEU A 79 -3.92 11.43 5.83
C LEU A 79 -4.36 12.18 4.56
N ALA A 80 -4.62 11.48 3.46
CA ALA A 80 -5.04 12.09 2.20
C ALA A 80 -6.42 12.75 2.30
N GLN A 81 -6.56 13.88 1.60
CA GLN A 81 -7.88 14.47 1.36
C GLN A 81 -8.71 13.54 0.47
N PRO A 82 -10.06 13.59 0.53
CA PRO A 82 -10.92 12.69 -0.23
C PRO A 82 -10.58 12.61 -1.73
N ASP A 83 -10.31 13.76 -2.36
CA ASP A 83 -10.00 13.83 -3.79
C ASP A 83 -8.64 13.19 -4.12
N ASP A 84 -7.61 13.47 -3.31
CA ASP A 84 -6.28 12.88 -3.46
C ASP A 84 -6.28 11.37 -3.18
N ARG A 85 -7.17 10.92 -2.30
CA ARG A 85 -7.25 9.52 -1.90
C ARG A 85 -7.67 8.62 -3.06
N ILE A 86 -8.47 9.13 -4.00
CA ILE A 86 -8.85 8.41 -5.22
C ILE A 86 -7.61 8.14 -6.06
N SER A 87 -6.82 9.17 -6.37
CA SER A 87 -5.62 9.02 -7.21
C SER A 87 -4.56 8.13 -6.56
N ILE A 88 -4.35 8.25 -5.24
CA ILE A 88 -3.46 7.38 -4.47
C ILE A 88 -3.91 5.92 -4.57
N ARG A 89 -5.20 5.62 -4.42
CA ARG A 89 -5.69 4.24 -4.54
C ARG A 89 -5.46 3.64 -5.92
N VAL A 90 -5.65 4.43 -6.99
CA VAL A 90 -5.39 3.98 -8.37
C VAL A 90 -3.91 3.64 -8.54
N GLU A 91 -3.00 4.51 -8.06
CA GLU A 91 -1.56 4.26 -8.12
C GLU A 91 -1.16 2.99 -7.36
N LEU A 92 -1.66 2.85 -6.13
CA LEU A 92 -1.39 1.70 -5.27
C LEU A 92 -1.98 0.40 -5.84
N ALA A 93 -3.12 0.46 -6.54
CA ALA A 93 -3.71 -0.66 -7.24
C ALA A 93 -2.80 -1.14 -8.38
N GLY A 94 -2.33 -0.22 -9.24
CA GLY A 94 -1.43 -0.56 -10.35
C GLY A 94 -0.12 -1.20 -9.88
N LYS A 95 0.51 -0.63 -8.84
CA LYS A 95 1.74 -1.18 -8.23
C LYS A 95 1.54 -2.60 -7.70
N ARG A 96 0.41 -2.84 -7.03
CA ARG A 96 0.08 -4.16 -6.47
C ARG A 96 -0.22 -5.18 -7.57
N MET A 97 -0.88 -4.78 -8.66
CA MET A 97 -1.15 -5.72 -9.77
C MET A 97 0.14 -6.21 -10.42
N ARG A 98 1.07 -5.31 -10.73
CA ARG A 98 2.41 -5.69 -11.22
C ARG A 98 3.17 -6.57 -10.23
N SER A 99 3.06 -6.27 -8.94
CA SER A 99 3.64 -7.11 -7.89
C SER A 99 3.04 -8.52 -7.87
N ALA A 100 1.74 -8.66 -8.12
CA ALA A 100 1.09 -9.96 -8.19
C ALA A 100 1.56 -10.78 -9.41
N GLU A 101 1.68 -10.15 -10.58
CA GLU A 101 2.27 -10.76 -11.79
C GLU A 101 3.68 -11.30 -11.51
N MET A 102 4.57 -10.45 -10.98
CA MET A 102 5.94 -10.85 -10.63
C MET A 102 6.00 -11.96 -9.56
N LEU A 103 5.05 -12.00 -8.63
CA LEU A 103 4.99 -13.05 -7.61
C LEU A 103 4.53 -14.39 -8.20
N LEU A 104 3.61 -14.37 -9.16
CA LEU A 104 3.21 -15.56 -9.90
C LEU A 104 4.38 -16.14 -10.70
N GLU A 105 5.13 -15.30 -11.40
CA GLU A 105 6.34 -15.72 -12.12
C GLU A 105 7.38 -16.37 -11.20
N LYS A 106 7.41 -15.98 -9.92
CA LYS A 106 8.29 -16.54 -8.88
C LYS A 106 7.71 -17.77 -8.18
N GLY A 107 6.56 -18.28 -8.60
CA GLY A 107 5.88 -19.42 -7.98
C GLY A 107 5.29 -19.13 -6.59
N LYS A 108 5.13 -17.86 -6.22
CA LYS A 108 4.57 -17.42 -4.93
C LYS A 108 3.06 -17.20 -5.05
N THR A 109 2.33 -18.25 -5.45
CA THR A 109 0.91 -18.20 -5.84
C THR A 109 0.01 -17.59 -4.78
N GLU A 110 0.07 -18.05 -3.53
CA GLU A 110 -0.76 -17.51 -2.44
C GLU A 110 -0.52 -16.00 -2.20
N LEU A 111 0.75 -15.58 -2.25
CA LEU A 111 1.12 -14.19 -2.05
C LEU A 111 0.65 -13.33 -3.23
N ALA A 112 0.74 -13.86 -4.45
CA ALA A 112 0.22 -13.22 -5.63
C ALA A 112 -1.30 -13.05 -5.59
N LEU A 113 -2.05 -14.10 -5.20
CA LEU A 113 -3.50 -14.06 -5.02
C LEU A 113 -3.91 -12.91 -4.08
N SER A 114 -3.28 -12.89 -2.90
CA SER A 114 -3.58 -11.86 -1.90
C SER A 114 -3.24 -10.46 -2.37
N THR A 115 -2.20 -10.32 -3.21
CA THR A 115 -1.73 -9.04 -3.74
C THR A 115 -2.64 -8.55 -4.87
N ALA A 116 -3.02 -9.43 -5.80
CA ALA A 116 -3.97 -9.15 -6.88
C ALA A 116 -5.35 -8.76 -6.32
N THR A 117 -5.82 -9.49 -5.30
CA THR A 117 -7.10 -9.19 -4.63
C THR A 117 -7.09 -7.80 -4.01
N LYS A 118 -5.98 -7.39 -3.38
CA LYS A 118 -5.83 -6.05 -2.79
C LYS A 118 -5.75 -4.97 -3.87
N ALA A 119 -5.05 -5.24 -4.97
CA ALA A 119 -4.97 -4.33 -6.11
C ALA A 119 -6.36 -3.98 -6.63
N GLN A 120 -7.14 -5.00 -6.98
CA GLN A 120 -8.50 -4.82 -7.51
C GLN A 120 -9.42 -4.12 -6.52
N LYS A 121 -9.34 -4.46 -5.23
CA LYS A 121 -10.14 -3.81 -4.17
C LYS A 121 -9.84 -2.32 -4.04
N TYR A 122 -8.59 -1.89 -4.18
CA TYR A 122 -8.26 -0.46 -4.16
C TYR A 122 -8.87 0.28 -5.33
N LEU A 123 -8.80 -0.29 -6.54
CA LEU A 123 -9.37 0.35 -7.71
C LEU A 123 -10.91 0.39 -7.66
N LEU A 124 -11.54 -0.71 -7.24
CA LEU A 124 -12.98 -0.76 -7.00
C LEU A 124 -13.42 0.27 -5.96
N THR A 125 -12.68 0.39 -4.85
CA THR A 125 -12.97 1.40 -3.82
C THR A 125 -12.80 2.81 -4.37
N ALA A 126 -11.81 3.06 -5.23
CA ALA A 126 -11.62 4.37 -5.86
C ALA A 126 -12.81 4.76 -6.76
N VAL A 127 -13.33 3.81 -7.55
CA VAL A 127 -14.53 4.03 -8.39
C VAL A 127 -15.75 4.32 -7.52
N LEU A 128 -16.01 3.52 -6.48
CA LEU A 128 -17.15 3.71 -5.59
C LEU A 128 -17.07 5.04 -4.84
N GLU A 129 -15.87 5.43 -4.39
CA GLU A 129 -15.67 6.71 -3.72
C GLU A 129 -15.87 7.89 -4.66
N ALA A 130 -15.36 7.81 -5.90
CA ALA A 130 -15.56 8.81 -6.93
C ALA A 130 -17.06 9.02 -7.26
N GLN A 131 -17.83 7.93 -7.34
CA GLN A 131 -19.29 7.98 -7.52
C GLN A 131 -19.97 8.71 -6.34
N ASN A 132 -19.56 8.41 -5.11
CA ASN A 132 -20.14 9.03 -3.92
C ASN A 132 -19.80 10.52 -3.78
N LEU A 133 -18.59 10.92 -4.17
CA LEU A 133 -18.14 12.32 -4.13
C LEU A 133 -18.65 13.16 -5.30
N SER A 134 -19.33 12.55 -6.27
CA SER A 134 -19.81 13.23 -7.49
C SER A 134 -18.69 13.99 -8.20
N VAL A 135 -17.54 13.33 -8.36
CA VAL A 135 -16.41 13.89 -9.10
C VAL A 135 -16.80 14.18 -10.55
N ASP A 136 -15.97 14.96 -11.24
CA ASP A 136 -16.15 15.27 -12.65
C ASP A 136 -16.36 13.99 -13.49
N GLU A 137 -17.31 14.04 -14.43
CA GLU A 137 -17.71 12.89 -15.24
C GLU A 137 -16.53 12.29 -16.02
N THR A 138 -15.59 13.13 -16.48
CA THR A 138 -14.40 12.66 -17.20
C THR A 138 -13.47 11.83 -16.31
N VAL A 139 -13.35 12.21 -15.03
CA VAL A 139 -12.57 11.46 -14.03
C VAL A 139 -13.23 10.12 -13.76
N LEU A 140 -14.56 10.08 -13.61
CA LEU A 140 -15.28 8.84 -13.39
C LEU A 140 -15.14 7.87 -14.58
N ILE A 141 -15.23 8.38 -15.81
CA ILE A 141 -15.01 7.58 -17.03
C ILE A 141 -13.58 7.01 -17.04
N ALA A 142 -12.57 7.83 -16.73
CA ALA A 142 -11.19 7.38 -16.68
C ALA A 142 -10.97 6.29 -15.60
N LEU A 143 -11.59 6.43 -14.44
CA LEU A 143 -11.51 5.42 -13.37
C LEU A 143 -12.18 4.10 -13.76
N LYS A 144 -13.34 4.15 -14.40
CA LYS A 144 -14.02 2.96 -14.92
C LYS A 144 -13.21 2.27 -16.01
N ALA A 145 -12.60 3.04 -16.91
CA ALA A 145 -11.69 2.49 -17.92
C ALA A 145 -10.46 1.80 -17.28
N ALA A 146 -9.88 2.42 -16.24
CA ALA A 146 -8.79 1.80 -15.48
C ALA A 146 -9.25 0.51 -14.78
N LEU A 147 -10.44 0.51 -14.17
CA LEU A 147 -11.03 -0.68 -13.55
C LEU A 147 -11.24 -1.80 -14.56
N GLN A 148 -11.75 -1.48 -15.75
CA GLN A 148 -11.93 -2.45 -16.82
C GLN A 148 -10.60 -3.06 -17.25
N ALA A 149 -9.59 -2.25 -17.54
CA ALA A 149 -8.26 -2.73 -17.94
C ALA A 149 -7.62 -3.64 -16.87
N GLN A 150 -7.76 -3.29 -15.58
CA GLN A 150 -7.25 -4.13 -14.50
C GLN A 150 -8.09 -5.40 -14.29
N THR A 151 -9.40 -5.36 -14.57
CA THR A 151 -10.26 -6.55 -14.55
C THR A 151 -9.82 -7.54 -15.62
N GLU A 152 -9.52 -7.08 -16.83
CA GLU A 152 -8.96 -7.92 -17.90
C GLU A 152 -7.58 -8.50 -17.53
N GLN A 153 -6.74 -7.74 -16.81
CA GLN A 153 -5.49 -8.26 -16.23
C GLN A 153 -5.77 -9.38 -15.21
N LEU A 154 -6.73 -9.16 -14.32
CA LEU A 154 -7.09 -10.12 -13.28
C LEU A 154 -7.67 -11.42 -13.87
N GLU A 155 -8.45 -11.33 -14.95
CA GLU A 155 -8.95 -12.50 -15.70
C GLU A 155 -7.79 -13.35 -16.24
N ARG A 156 -6.76 -12.71 -16.80
CA ARG A 156 -5.55 -13.44 -17.24
C ARG A 156 -4.86 -14.12 -16.07
N LEU A 157 -4.68 -13.42 -14.97
CA LEU A 157 -4.06 -13.99 -13.76
C LEU A 157 -4.86 -15.15 -13.18
N GLN A 158 -6.20 -15.06 -13.21
CA GLN A 158 -7.09 -16.09 -12.69
C GLN A 158 -6.84 -17.47 -13.29
N THR A 159 -6.40 -17.54 -14.54
CA THR A 159 -6.09 -18.82 -15.24
C THR A 159 -4.96 -19.61 -14.57
N HIS A 160 -4.16 -18.97 -13.71
CA HIS A 160 -3.09 -19.60 -12.95
C HIS A 160 -3.51 -20.11 -11.56
N PHE A 161 -4.79 -19.92 -11.18
CA PHE A 161 -5.34 -20.32 -9.89
C PHE A 161 -6.40 -21.40 -10.07
N GLU A 162 -6.47 -22.33 -9.13
CA GLU A 162 -7.40 -23.46 -9.13
C GLU A 162 -8.23 -23.51 -7.83
N GLY A 163 -9.37 -24.19 -7.90
CA GLY A 163 -10.24 -24.43 -6.73
C GLY A 163 -10.70 -23.14 -6.05
N ALA A 164 -10.54 -23.06 -4.72
CA ALA A 164 -11.05 -21.95 -3.93
C ALA A 164 -10.42 -20.59 -4.30
N GLU A 165 -9.16 -20.58 -4.75
CA GLU A 165 -8.48 -19.33 -5.16
C GLU A 165 -9.09 -18.76 -6.44
N HIS A 166 -9.42 -19.64 -7.37
CA HIS A 166 -10.13 -19.30 -8.60
C HIS A 166 -11.50 -18.67 -8.30
N ASP A 167 -12.27 -19.27 -7.38
CA ASP A 167 -13.60 -18.78 -6.98
C ASP A 167 -13.54 -17.39 -6.34
N VAL A 168 -12.51 -17.13 -5.51
CA VAL A 168 -12.30 -15.81 -4.89
C VAL A 168 -12.07 -14.75 -5.97
N LEU A 169 -11.24 -15.05 -6.96
CA LEU A 169 -11.01 -14.14 -8.09
C LEU A 169 -12.26 -13.98 -8.95
N GLN A 170 -13.02 -15.05 -9.16
CA GLN A 170 -14.26 -15.00 -9.93
C GLN A 170 -15.28 -14.05 -9.29
N GLN A 171 -15.46 -14.15 -7.97
CA GLN A 171 -16.34 -13.23 -7.24
C GLN A 171 -15.88 -11.79 -7.35
N LEU A 172 -14.57 -11.56 -7.28
CA LEU A 172 -14.00 -10.22 -7.37
C LEU A 172 -14.13 -9.61 -8.78
N LEU A 173 -14.02 -10.44 -9.83
CA LEU A 173 -14.29 -10.05 -11.21
C LEU A 173 -15.74 -9.64 -11.40
N LEU A 174 -16.69 -10.45 -10.91
CA LEU A 174 -18.12 -10.12 -10.95
C LEU A 174 -18.44 -8.80 -10.22
N GLN A 175 -17.83 -8.58 -9.05
CA GLN A 175 -17.98 -7.32 -8.32
C GLN A 175 -17.43 -6.13 -9.10
N SER A 176 -16.32 -6.31 -9.81
CA SER A 176 -15.69 -5.24 -10.60
C SER A 176 -16.52 -4.89 -11.81
N GLN A 177 -17.05 -5.90 -12.52
CA GLN A 177 -17.94 -5.71 -13.66
C GLN A 177 -19.24 -5.01 -13.28
N ALA A 178 -19.77 -5.26 -12.08
CA ALA A 178 -20.97 -4.58 -11.58
C ALA A 178 -20.76 -3.09 -11.24
N ALA A 179 -19.51 -2.64 -11.10
CA ALA A 179 -19.16 -1.25 -10.79
C ALA A 179 -18.79 -0.40 -12.01
N LEU A 180 -18.63 -1.04 -13.19
CA LEU A 180 -18.50 -0.39 -14.49
C LEU A 180 -19.85 0.22 -14.93
#